data_AF-A0A354SMW8-F1
#
_entry.id   AF-A0A354SMW8-F1
#
_cell.length_a   1.000
_cell.length_b   1.000
_cell.length_c   1.000
_cell.angle_alpha   90.00
_cell.angle_beta   90.00
_cell.angle_gamma   90.00
#
_symmetry.space_group_name_H-M   'P 1'
#
loop_
_entity.id
_entity.type
_entity.pdbx_description
1 polymer ?
#
loop_
_entity_poly.entity_id
_entity_poly.type
_entity_poly.pdbx_seq_one_letter_code
_entity_poly.pdbx_strand_id
1 'polypeptide(L)' 'MDISVKKSEDNTTAVVKMVVKEEDYYPSVEKSLRSVRQNLEMDGFRKGKVPYEIVRAKYEV' A
#
# COMPACT_ATOMS: atom_id res chain seq x y z
N MET A 1 -0.21 -9.81 -10.57
CA MET A 1 0.63 -8.71 -11.09
C MET A 1 1.00 -8.98 -12.55
N ASP A 2 0.74 -8.05 -13.46
CA ASP A 2 1.12 -8.14 -14.88
C ASP A 2 2.14 -7.03 -15.23
N ILE A 3 3.36 -7.43 -15.61
CA ILE A 3 4.46 -6.51 -15.93
C ILE A 3 4.79 -6.61 -17.42
N SER A 4 4.71 -5.50 -18.15
CA SER A 4 5.13 -5.43 -19.55
C SER A 4 6.26 -4.42 -19.71
N VAL A 5 7.40 -4.86 -20.25
CA VAL A 5 8.57 -4.02 -20.51
C VAL A 5 8.64 -3.76 -22.01
N LYS A 6 8.53 -2.50 -22.42
CA LYS A 6 8.85 -2.09 -23.79
C LYS A 6 10.26 -1.49 -23.78
N LYS A 7 11.18 -2.11 -24.51
CA LYS A 7 12.49 -1.52 -24.81
C LYS A 7 12.32 -0.47 -25.90
N SER A 8 12.81 0.74 -25.68
CA SER A 8 12.92 1.76 -26.73
C SER A 8 14.19 1.53 -27.56
N GLU A 9 14.16 1.93 -28.83
CA GLU A 9 15.24 1.74 -29.83
C GLU A 9 16.58 2.41 -29.45
N ASP A 10 16.56 3.41 -28.57
CA ASP A 10 17.77 4.01 -28.04
C ASP A 10 18.28 3.19 -26.85
N ASN A 11 19.41 2.52 -27.06
CA ASN A 11 20.10 1.46 -26.30
C ASN A 11 20.26 1.59 -24.75
N THR A 12 19.61 2.54 -24.08
CA THR A 12 19.65 2.72 -22.61
C THR A 12 18.30 3.06 -21.96
N THR A 13 17.21 3.21 -22.71
CA THR A 13 15.91 3.60 -22.14
C THR A 13 14.87 2.48 -22.23
N ALA A 14 14.27 2.12 -21.10
CA ALA A 14 13.18 1.13 -21.03
C ALA A 14 11.97 1.74 -20.34
N VAL A 15 10.80 1.58 -20.94
CA VAL A 15 9.52 1.99 -20.35
C VAL A 15 8.82 0.75 -19.81
N VAL A 16 8.68 0.70 -18.48
CA VAL A 16 7.98 -0.38 -17.78
C VAL A 16 6.54 0.03 -17.57
N LYS A 17 5.60 -0.73 -18.12
CA LYS A 17 4.17 -0.57 -17.90
C LYS A 17 3.71 -1.67 -16.96
N MET A 18 3.31 -1.28 -15.76
CA MET A 18 2.79 -2.20 -14.74
C MET A 18 1.28 -2.03 -14.64
N VAL A 19 0.55 -3.14 -14.70
CA VAL A 19 -0.88 -3.17 -14.38
C VAL A 19 -1.03 -3.74 -12.97
N VAL A 20 -1.44 -2.87 -12.05
CA VAL A 20 -1.71 -3.23 -10.67
C VAL A 20 -3.21 -3.52 -10.55
N LYS A 21 -3.56 -4.77 -10.21
CA LYS A 21 -4.95 -5.17 -9.93
C LYS A 21 -5.23 -4.99 -8.43
N GLU A 22 -6.47 -4.68 -8.08
CA GLU A 22 -6.91 -4.47 -6.68
C GLU A 22 -6.53 -5.63 -5.75
N GLU A 23 -6.74 -6.84 -6.24
CA GLU A 23 -6.47 -8.09 -5.54
C GLU A 23 -4.98 -8.28 -5.16
N ASP A 24 -4.06 -7.72 -5.97
CA ASP A 24 -2.62 -7.88 -5.75
C ASP A 24 -2.11 -7.01 -4.58
N TYR A 25 -2.72 -5.85 -4.33
CA TYR A 25 -2.23 -4.92 -3.31
C TYR A 25 -3.03 -4.95 -2.01
N TYR A 26 -4.29 -5.39 -2.05
CA TYR A 26 -5.17 -5.48 -0.88
C TYR A 26 -4.52 -6.18 0.35
N PRO A 27 -3.93 -7.39 0.23
CA PRO A 27 -3.32 -8.06 1.38
C PRO A 27 -2.07 -7.34 1.92
N SER A 28 -1.34 -6.64 1.04
CA SER A 28 -0.18 -5.83 1.43
C SER A 28 -0.59 -4.59 2.22
N VAL A 29 -1.67 -3.94 1.78
CA VAL A 29 -2.26 -2.79 2.46
C VAL A 29 -2.82 -3.20 3.82
N GLU A 30 -3.57 -4.28 3.91
CA GLU A 30 -4.07 -4.79 5.21
C GLU A 30 -2.95 -5.07 6.21
N LYS A 31 -1.86 -5.71 5.76
CA LYS A 31 -0.71 -6.01 6.60
C LYS A 31 -0.04 -4.73 7.10
N SER A 32 0.09 -3.74 6.23
CA SER A 32 0.67 -2.44 6.57
C SER A 32 -0.21 -1.69 7.57
N LEU A 33 -1.53 -1.65 7.35
CA LEU A 33 -2.50 -1.02 8.26
C LEU A 33 -2.50 -1.66 9.65
N ARG A 34 -2.32 -2.99 9.75
CA ARG A 34 -2.20 -3.68 11.04
C ARG A 34 -0.93 -3.27 11.80
N SER A 35 0.21 -3.17 11.12
CA SER A 35 1.47 -2.71 11.71
C SER A 35 1.39 -1.25 12.15
N VAL A 36 0.76 -0.41 11.32
CA VAL A 36 0.49 1.00 11.64
C VAL A 36 -0.39 1.11 12.87
N ARG A 37 -1.50 0.35 12.96
CA ARG A 37 -2.38 0.31 14.14
C ARG A 37 -1.63 -0.05 15.41
N GLN A 38 -0.72 -1.03 15.36
CA GLN A 38 0.04 -1.50 16.52
C GLN A 38 1.00 -0.44 17.08
N ASN A 39 1.57 0.38 16.21
CA ASN A 39 2.54 1.41 16.58
C ASN A 39 1.91 2.80 16.76
N LEU A 40 0.63 2.97 16.37
CA LEU A 40 -0.05 4.26 16.44
C LEU A 40 -0.26 4.70 17.89
N GLU A 41 0.16 5.92 18.17
CA GLU A 41 -0.21 6.69 19.36
C GLU A 41 -1.13 7.81 18.88
N MET A 42 -2.40 7.74 19.28
CA MET A 42 -3.39 8.81 19.04
C MET A 42 -4.02 9.21 20.35
N ASP A 43 -4.19 10.52 20.54
CA ASP A 43 -4.81 11.07 21.74
C ASP A 43 -6.22 10.48 21.92
N GLY A 44 -6.52 10.04 23.14
CA GLY A 44 -7.76 9.35 23.48
C GLY A 44 -7.73 7.82 23.30
N PHE A 45 -6.70 7.25 22.67
CA PHE A 45 -6.55 5.80 22.53
C PHE A 45 -5.23 5.30 23.11
N ARG A 46 -5.31 4.18 23.84
CA ARG A 46 -4.10 3.48 24.29
C ARG A 46 -3.33 2.97 23.07
N LYS A 47 -2.00 3.12 23.09
CA LYS A 47 -1.08 2.63 22.05
C LYS A 47 -1.47 1.23 21.56
N GLY A 48 -1.60 1.05 20.25
CA GLY A 48 -1.93 -0.24 19.64
C GLY A 48 -3.41 -0.66 19.70
N LYS A 49 -4.28 0.13 20.33
CA LYS A 49 -5.72 -0.18 20.52
C LYS A 49 -6.64 0.81 19.81
N VAL A 50 -6.14 1.53 18.81
CA VAL A 50 -6.98 2.35 17.94
C VAL A 50 -7.93 1.43 17.13
N PRO A 51 -9.24 1.71 17.07
CA PRO A 51 -10.18 1.00 16.24
C PRO A 51 -9.77 0.97 14.77
N TYR A 52 -10.04 -0.16 14.11
CA TYR A 52 -9.62 -0.36 12.73
C TYR A 52 -10.27 0.63 11.75
N GLU A 53 -11.55 0.99 11.96
CA GLU A 53 -12.25 1.97 11.12
C GLU A 53 -11.56 3.34 11.09
N ILE A 54 -11.02 3.80 12.21
CA ILE A 54 -10.33 5.09 12.29
C ILE A 54 -8.98 5.03 11.58
N VAL A 55 -8.24 3.93 11.74
CA VAL A 55 -6.97 3.72 11.02
C VAL A 55 -7.23 3.60 9.52
N ARG A 56 -8.28 2.89 9.13
CA ARG A 56 -8.71 2.74 7.74
C ARG A 56 -9.07 4.10 7.13
N ALA A 57 -9.94 4.88 7.77
CA ALA A 57 -10.33 6.21 7.30
C ALA A 57 -9.17 7.22 7.16
N LYS A 58 -8.07 7.02 7.90
CA LYS A 58 -6.89 7.90 7.86
C LYS A 58 -5.89 7.53 6.76
N TYR A 59 -5.88 6.27 6.31
CA TYR A 59 -4.84 5.72 5.45
C TYR A 59 -5.34 5.02 4.17
N GLU A 60 -6.63 4.67 4.07
CA GLU A 60 -7.26 4.46 2.76
C GLU A 60 -7.55 5.83 2.15
N VAL A 61 -6.92 6.08 0.99
CA VAL A 61 -7.19 7.20 0.08
C VAL A 61 -7.85 6.64 -1.17
#